data_AF-A0A957L2T6-F1
#
_entry.id   AF-A0A957L2T6-F1
#
_cell.length_a   1.000
_cell.length_b   1.000
_cell.length_c   1.000
_cell.angle_alpha   90.00
_cell.angle_beta   90.00
_cell.angle_gamma   90.00
#
_symmetry.space_group_name_H-M   'P 1'
#
loop_
_entity.id
_entity.type
_entity.pdbx_description
1 polymer ?
#
loop_
_entity_poly.entity_id
_entity_poly.type
_entity_poly.pdbx_seq_one_letter_code
_entity_poly.pdbx_strand_id
1 'polypeptide(L)'
;HYNSNPTAFMERANILGIFSSGWLRTEAINSGSSELAILWAQLKTAFLAFNYSLDQSTVYNPGTPLLRFWPALLFMVGLGLALAQSRALAYRLLVLWVGATMIFGAALLQGNPSSQRLLVAAPALALLAALPLNLFVERVLAPLLPNENYKLGLLTLMVLVMAGLDISYYYGTYAAEPRFGDRNTEIAYEMASYMTTLEGDNTVYFFGAPTMFASFPTISFLADEYELGQNLFDVERTLDVLPPPTTGQLVFIFLPERYGELTDVSQRYPGGTSQEFPGRFANPLYYVYQVSP
;
A
#
# COMPACT_ATOMS: atom_id res chain seq x y z
N HIS A 1 19.26 -17.70 -12.35
CA HIS A 1 18.37 -17.93 -11.20
C HIS A 1 16.91 -18.17 -11.62
N TYR A 2 16.25 -17.26 -12.36
CA TYR A 2 14.85 -17.48 -12.78
C TYR A 2 14.63 -18.61 -13.81
N ASN A 3 15.56 -18.85 -14.73
CA ASN A 3 15.47 -20.01 -15.65
C ASN A 3 15.51 -21.36 -14.92
N SER A 4 16.14 -21.43 -13.73
CA SER A 4 16.22 -22.63 -12.90
C SER A 4 15.10 -22.72 -11.85
N ASN A 5 14.42 -21.59 -11.56
CA ASN A 5 13.32 -21.49 -10.60
C ASN A 5 12.16 -20.68 -11.21
N PRO A 6 11.49 -21.20 -12.26
CA PRO A 6 10.42 -20.48 -12.95
C PRO A 6 9.22 -20.19 -12.04
N THR A 7 9.02 -20.98 -10.99
CA THR A 7 8.02 -20.73 -9.95
C THR A 7 8.30 -19.45 -9.17
N ALA A 8 9.56 -19.16 -8.84
CA ALA A 8 9.97 -17.95 -8.13
C ALA A 8 9.69 -16.66 -8.93
N PHE A 9 9.69 -16.74 -10.27
CA PHE A 9 9.27 -15.62 -11.12
C PHE A 9 7.76 -15.34 -10.98
N MET A 10 6.96 -16.39 -10.84
CA MET A 10 5.49 -16.30 -10.74
C MET A 10 4.97 -16.16 -9.32
N GLU A 11 5.80 -16.29 -8.28
CA GLU A 11 5.35 -16.25 -6.88
C GLU A 11 4.50 -15.03 -6.54
N ARG A 12 4.96 -13.82 -6.89
CA ARG A 12 4.20 -12.60 -6.64
C ARG A 12 2.88 -12.56 -7.39
N ALA A 13 2.86 -13.03 -8.64
CA ALA A 13 1.64 -13.14 -9.43
C ALA A 13 0.67 -14.18 -8.83
N ASN A 14 1.19 -15.30 -8.31
CA ASN A 14 0.39 -16.35 -7.70
C ASN A 14 -0.23 -15.88 -6.38
N ILE A 15 0.53 -15.17 -5.55
CA ILE A 15 0.09 -14.65 -4.25
C ILE A 15 -0.94 -13.53 -4.42
N LEU A 16 -0.71 -12.59 -5.35
CA LEU A 16 -1.56 -11.40 -5.49
C LEU A 16 -2.66 -11.55 -6.55
N GLY A 17 -2.54 -12.51 -7.46
CA GLY A 17 -3.49 -12.71 -8.55
C GLY A 17 -4.85 -13.18 -8.03
N ILE A 18 -5.92 -12.55 -8.48
CA ILE A 18 -7.29 -12.79 -7.97
C ILE A 18 -7.80 -14.21 -8.21
N PHE A 19 -7.29 -14.86 -9.26
CA PHE A 19 -7.63 -16.23 -9.63
C PHE A 19 -6.71 -17.24 -8.94
N SER A 20 -5.39 -17.01 -9.00
CA SER A 20 -4.37 -17.94 -8.49
C SER A 20 -4.37 -18.06 -6.97
N SER A 21 -4.70 -16.97 -6.26
CA SER A 21 -4.79 -16.94 -4.80
C SER A 21 -6.06 -17.57 -4.24
N GLY A 22 -7.05 -17.86 -5.08
CA GLY A 22 -8.41 -18.24 -4.65
C GLY A 22 -9.23 -17.08 -4.08
N TRP A 23 -8.70 -15.86 -4.04
CA TRP A 23 -9.36 -14.68 -3.46
C TRP A 23 -10.75 -14.45 -4.03
N LEU A 24 -10.93 -14.52 -5.36
CA LEU A 24 -12.21 -14.26 -6.01
C LEU A 24 -13.34 -15.16 -5.47
N ARG A 25 -13.02 -16.44 -5.27
CA ARG A 25 -13.98 -17.43 -4.77
C ARG A 25 -14.28 -17.20 -3.29
N THR A 26 -13.26 -16.92 -2.49
CA THR A 26 -13.42 -16.60 -1.07
C THR A 26 -14.27 -15.34 -0.88
N GLU A 27 -14.02 -14.31 -1.69
CA GLU A 27 -14.77 -13.05 -1.65
C GLU A 27 -16.23 -13.25 -2.09
N ALA A 28 -16.48 -14.10 -3.09
CA ALA A 28 -17.84 -14.47 -3.50
C ALA A 28 -18.62 -15.16 -2.37
N ILE A 29 -17.97 -16.07 -1.65
CA ILE A 29 -18.56 -16.75 -0.50
C ILE A 29 -18.84 -15.75 0.63
N ASN A 30 -17.87 -14.88 0.96
CA ASN A 30 -17.99 -13.93 2.06
C ASN A 30 -19.03 -12.84 1.82
N SER A 31 -19.10 -12.33 0.58
CA SER A 31 -20.01 -11.24 0.20
C SER A 31 -21.41 -11.74 -0.22
N GLY A 32 -21.59 -13.05 -0.43
CA GLY A 32 -22.80 -13.62 -1.02
C GLY A 32 -23.05 -13.21 -2.47
N SER A 33 -22.07 -12.58 -3.14
CA SER A 33 -22.16 -12.14 -4.53
C SER A 33 -21.62 -13.19 -5.51
N SER A 34 -22.02 -13.11 -6.78
CA SER A 34 -21.42 -13.97 -7.80
C SER A 34 -19.99 -13.53 -8.13
N GLU A 35 -19.13 -14.48 -8.50
CA GLU A 35 -17.75 -14.18 -8.93
C GLU A 35 -17.72 -13.17 -10.10
N LEU A 36 -18.67 -13.26 -11.02
CA LEU A 36 -18.77 -12.33 -12.14
C LEU A 36 -19.11 -10.89 -11.70
N ALA A 37 -19.94 -10.74 -10.65
CA ALA A 37 -20.23 -9.42 -10.09
C ALA A 37 -18.98 -8.82 -9.44
N ILE A 38 -18.19 -9.62 -8.72
CA ILE A 38 -16.94 -9.18 -8.10
C ILE A 38 -15.91 -8.82 -9.17
N LEU A 39 -15.75 -9.65 -10.21
CA LEU A 39 -14.87 -9.34 -11.34
C LEU A 39 -15.24 -8.03 -12.02
N TRP A 40 -16.54 -7.79 -12.22
CA TRP A 40 -17.01 -6.53 -12.81
C TRP A 40 -16.75 -5.34 -11.88
N ALA A 41 -17.00 -5.49 -10.59
CA ALA A 41 -16.68 -4.46 -9.60
C ALA A 41 -15.18 -4.14 -9.58
N GLN A 42 -14.34 -5.17 -9.69
CA GLN A 42 -12.89 -5.04 -9.71
C GLN A 42 -12.38 -4.35 -10.97
N LEU A 43 -12.91 -4.73 -12.14
CA LEU A 43 -12.65 -4.05 -13.41
C LEU A 43 -13.08 -2.59 -13.34
N LYS A 44 -14.31 -2.31 -12.93
CA LYS A 44 -14.82 -0.94 -12.79
C LYS A 44 -13.92 -0.12 -11.87
N THR A 45 -13.55 -0.66 -10.72
CA THR A 45 -12.69 0.01 -9.74
C THR A 45 -11.30 0.30 -10.33
N ALA A 46 -10.72 -0.65 -11.07
CA ALA A 46 -9.43 -0.48 -11.74
C ALA A 46 -9.46 0.62 -12.82
N PHE A 47 -10.44 0.57 -13.74
CA PHE A 47 -10.54 1.56 -14.83
C PHE A 47 -10.89 2.97 -14.34
N LEU A 48 -11.50 3.07 -13.15
CA LEU A 48 -11.80 4.34 -12.50
C LEU A 48 -10.67 4.88 -11.62
N ALA A 49 -9.53 4.17 -11.49
CA ALA A 49 -8.41 4.56 -10.62
C ALA A 49 -7.86 5.98 -10.85
N PHE A 50 -7.87 6.44 -12.10
CA PHE A 50 -7.34 7.76 -12.43
C PHE A 50 -8.30 8.90 -12.11
N ASN A 51 -9.62 8.66 -12.10
CA ASN A 51 -10.62 9.73 -12.08
C ASN A 51 -11.57 9.68 -10.88
N TYR A 52 -11.72 8.52 -10.22
CA TYR A 52 -12.73 8.33 -9.19
C TYR A 52 -12.31 7.36 -8.07
N SER A 53 -11.81 6.17 -8.40
CA SER A 53 -11.44 5.19 -7.37
C SER A 53 -10.19 5.64 -6.62
N LEU A 54 -10.21 5.47 -5.30
CA LEU A 54 -9.09 5.79 -4.43
C LEU A 54 -8.10 4.63 -4.36
N ASP A 55 -6.81 4.95 -4.21
CA ASP A 55 -5.78 3.96 -3.93
C ASP A 55 -6.08 3.25 -2.59
N GLN A 56 -6.04 1.91 -2.60
CA GLN A 56 -6.31 1.08 -1.41
C GLN A 56 -5.04 0.50 -0.79
N SER A 57 -3.86 0.76 -1.37
CA SER A 57 -2.60 0.23 -0.87
C SER A 57 -2.08 0.99 0.33
N THR A 58 -1.44 0.29 1.26
CA THR A 58 -0.82 0.86 2.47
C THR A 58 0.48 1.62 2.21
N VAL A 59 0.91 1.71 0.94
CA VAL A 59 2.18 2.33 0.54
C VAL A 59 2.03 3.81 0.23
N TYR A 60 0.99 4.21 -0.51
CA TYR A 60 0.82 5.60 -0.93
C TYR A 60 -0.49 6.18 -0.41
N ASN A 61 -1.64 5.56 -0.73
CA ASN A 61 -2.98 5.99 -0.30
C ASN A 61 -3.18 7.53 -0.20
N PRO A 62 -3.13 8.29 -1.31
CA PRO A 62 -3.34 9.72 -1.24
C PRO A 62 -4.80 10.07 -0.91
N GLY A 63 -5.73 9.11 -0.87
CA GLY A 63 -7.18 9.31 -0.65
C GLY A 63 -7.82 10.33 -1.58
N THR A 64 -7.18 10.57 -2.71
CA THR A 64 -7.74 11.17 -3.91
C THR A 64 -7.53 10.20 -5.07
N PRO A 65 -8.28 10.35 -6.18
CA PRO A 65 -7.93 9.66 -7.42
C PRO A 65 -6.49 9.94 -7.84
N LEU A 66 -5.91 9.02 -8.62
CA LEU A 66 -4.49 9.10 -9.00
C LEU A 66 -4.16 10.30 -9.90
N LEU A 67 -5.11 10.76 -10.72
CA LEU A 67 -5.03 12.05 -11.39
C LEU A 67 -5.94 13.04 -10.68
N ARG A 68 -5.41 14.23 -10.39
CA ARG A 68 -6.18 15.35 -9.84
C ARG A 68 -6.98 16.03 -10.95
N PHE A 69 -7.90 16.90 -10.57
CA PHE A 69 -8.97 17.41 -11.44
C PHE A 69 -8.54 17.81 -12.85
N TRP A 70 -7.53 18.69 -12.99
CA TRP A 70 -7.09 19.18 -14.31
C TRP A 70 -6.42 18.10 -15.17
N PRO A 71 -5.40 17.37 -14.68
CA PRO A 71 -4.87 16.21 -15.40
C PRO A 71 -5.92 15.16 -15.74
N ALA A 72 -6.85 14.86 -14.82
CA ALA A 72 -7.92 13.87 -15.02
C ALA A 72 -8.86 14.27 -16.15
N LEU A 73 -9.30 15.53 -16.18
CA LEU A 73 -10.14 16.06 -17.25
C LEU A 73 -9.45 15.97 -18.61
N LEU A 74 -8.20 16.46 -18.70
CA LEU A 74 -7.41 16.40 -19.93
C LEU A 74 -7.16 14.95 -20.36
N PHE A 75 -6.85 14.06 -19.44
CA PHE A 75 -6.70 12.64 -19.71
C PHE A 75 -7.98 12.03 -20.30
N MET A 76 -9.15 12.30 -19.71
CA MET A 76 -10.43 11.76 -20.20
C MET A 76 -10.78 12.25 -21.60
N VAL A 77 -10.56 13.54 -21.88
CA VAL A 77 -10.77 14.09 -23.24
C VAL A 77 -9.75 13.49 -24.21
N GLY A 78 -8.48 13.40 -23.81
CA GLY A 78 -7.41 12.80 -24.61
C GLY A 78 -7.64 11.33 -24.94
N LEU A 79 -8.13 10.56 -23.98
CA LEU A 79 -8.53 9.17 -24.17
C LEU A 79 -9.68 9.06 -25.19
N GLY A 80 -10.69 9.92 -25.08
CA GLY A 80 -11.78 10.00 -26.06
C GLY A 80 -11.29 10.31 -27.47
N LEU A 81 -10.38 11.27 -27.62
CA LEU A 81 -9.75 11.62 -28.89
C LEU A 81 -8.91 10.47 -29.47
N ALA A 82 -8.15 9.77 -28.62
CA ALA A 82 -7.33 8.62 -29.04
C ALA A 82 -8.20 7.43 -29.49
N LEU A 83 -9.32 7.17 -28.81
CA LEU A 83 -10.29 6.15 -29.20
C LEU A 83 -10.99 6.49 -30.53
N ALA A 84 -11.37 7.75 -30.72
CA ALA A 84 -11.95 8.24 -31.98
C ALA A 84 -10.96 8.10 -33.17
N GLN A 85 -9.66 8.21 -32.89
CA GLN A 85 -8.58 8.08 -33.88
C GLN A 85 -7.85 6.72 -33.82
N SER A 86 -8.51 5.68 -33.31
CA SER A 86 -7.92 4.34 -33.11
C SER A 86 -7.39 3.64 -34.38
N ARG A 87 -7.71 4.17 -35.57
CA ARG A 87 -7.11 3.73 -36.84
C ARG A 87 -5.62 4.06 -36.93
N ALA A 88 -5.17 5.15 -36.32
CA ALA A 88 -3.76 5.50 -36.29
C ALA A 88 -3.04 4.73 -35.17
N LEU A 89 -1.91 4.11 -35.53
CA LEU A 89 -1.15 3.21 -34.66
C LEU A 89 -0.72 3.89 -33.35
N ALA A 90 -0.28 5.14 -33.42
CA ALA A 90 0.17 5.90 -32.24
C ALA A 90 -0.91 5.99 -31.14
N TYR A 91 -2.13 6.40 -31.51
CA TYR A 91 -3.25 6.48 -30.54
C TYR A 91 -3.66 5.10 -30.02
N ARG A 92 -3.66 4.09 -30.89
CA ARG A 92 -3.97 2.71 -30.48
C ARG A 92 -2.96 2.19 -29.46
N LEU A 93 -1.67 2.46 -29.66
CA LEU A 93 -0.63 2.07 -28.71
C LEU A 93 -0.80 2.75 -27.35
N LEU A 94 -1.18 4.03 -27.30
CA LEU A 94 -1.46 4.72 -26.04
C LEU A 94 -2.63 4.10 -25.29
N VAL A 95 -3.74 3.81 -25.98
CA VAL A 95 -4.91 3.16 -25.39
C VAL A 95 -4.57 1.75 -24.89
N LEU A 96 -3.84 0.97 -25.70
CA LEU A 96 -3.41 -0.37 -25.32
C LEU A 96 -2.44 -0.36 -24.14
N TRP A 97 -1.53 0.61 -24.07
CA TRP A 97 -0.62 0.76 -22.94
C TRP A 97 -1.41 1.02 -21.65
N VAL A 98 -2.26 2.04 -21.62
CA VAL A 98 -3.08 2.33 -20.43
C VAL A 98 -3.97 1.14 -20.08
N GLY A 99 -4.64 0.53 -21.07
CA GLY A 99 -5.50 -0.63 -20.87
C GLY A 99 -4.76 -1.84 -20.31
N ALA A 100 -3.58 -2.17 -20.85
CA ALA A 100 -2.74 -3.25 -20.36
C ALA A 100 -2.30 -2.98 -18.92
N THR A 101 -1.86 -1.76 -18.60
CA THR A 101 -1.50 -1.39 -17.23
C THR A 101 -2.70 -1.48 -16.28
N MET A 102 -3.91 -1.11 -16.71
CA MET A 102 -5.11 -1.26 -15.87
C MET A 102 -5.48 -2.72 -15.63
N ILE A 103 -5.35 -3.57 -16.64
CA ILE A 103 -5.66 -5.00 -16.53
C ILE A 103 -4.64 -5.70 -15.63
N PHE A 104 -3.36 -5.61 -15.97
CA PHE A 104 -2.30 -6.37 -15.30
C PHE A 104 -1.79 -5.72 -14.01
N GLY A 105 -1.83 -4.40 -13.91
CA GLY A 105 -1.37 -3.65 -12.73
C GLY A 105 -2.46 -3.41 -11.68
N ALA A 106 -3.74 -3.58 -12.03
CA ALA A 106 -4.85 -3.38 -11.09
C ALA A 106 -5.91 -4.48 -11.15
N ALA A 107 -6.63 -4.64 -12.27
CA ALA A 107 -7.84 -5.47 -12.30
C ALA A 107 -7.62 -6.95 -11.93
N LEU A 108 -6.46 -7.51 -12.29
CA LEU A 108 -6.12 -8.91 -12.03
C LEU A 108 -5.43 -9.14 -10.67
N LEU A 109 -5.23 -8.10 -9.87
CA LEU A 109 -4.49 -8.15 -8.61
C LEU A 109 -5.36 -7.72 -7.43
N GLN A 110 -5.15 -8.37 -6.28
CA GLN A 110 -5.78 -7.99 -5.02
C GLN A 110 -5.32 -6.60 -4.53
N GLY A 111 -6.19 -5.93 -3.77
CA GLY A 111 -5.93 -4.61 -3.17
C GLY A 111 -5.79 -3.50 -4.22
N ASN A 112 -6.68 -3.48 -5.20
CA ASN A 112 -6.68 -2.51 -6.30
C ASN A 112 -7.60 -1.30 -6.02
N PRO A 113 -7.29 -0.12 -6.57
CA PRO A 113 -6.07 0.23 -7.30
C PRO A 113 -4.88 0.51 -6.36
N SER A 114 -3.66 0.37 -6.88
CA SER A 114 -2.42 0.70 -6.17
C SER A 114 -1.50 1.52 -7.07
N SER A 115 -1.19 2.74 -6.65
CA SER A 115 -0.38 3.73 -7.38
C SER A 115 0.96 3.18 -7.88
N GLN A 116 1.71 2.47 -7.03
CA GLN A 116 3.01 1.89 -7.38
C GLN A 116 2.94 0.95 -8.60
N ARG A 117 1.83 0.21 -8.76
CA ARG A 117 1.62 -0.72 -9.88
C ARG A 117 1.19 0.01 -11.15
N LEU A 118 0.53 1.15 -10.99
CA LEU A 118 0.00 1.96 -12.09
C LEU A 118 0.96 3.03 -12.58
N LEU A 119 2.10 3.23 -11.90
CA LEU A 119 3.15 4.18 -12.29
C LEU A 119 3.64 3.95 -13.74
N VAL A 120 3.62 2.70 -14.21
CA VAL A 120 3.99 2.33 -15.58
C VAL A 120 3.12 3.04 -16.63
N ALA A 121 1.90 3.45 -16.30
CA ALA A 121 1.02 4.19 -17.21
C ALA A 121 1.36 5.69 -17.29
N ALA A 122 2.13 6.24 -16.35
CA ALA A 122 2.32 7.68 -16.21
C ALA A 122 2.74 8.41 -17.52
N PRO A 123 3.69 7.90 -18.33
CA PRO A 123 4.04 8.55 -19.59
C PRO A 123 2.88 8.56 -20.60
N ALA A 124 2.12 7.47 -20.69
CA ALA A 124 0.95 7.39 -21.57
C ALA A 124 -0.16 8.35 -21.14
N LEU A 125 -0.38 8.49 -19.82
CA LEU A 125 -1.34 9.45 -19.26
C LEU A 125 -0.93 10.89 -19.61
N ALA A 126 0.35 11.22 -19.46
CA ALA A 126 0.87 12.55 -19.79
C ALA A 126 0.69 12.87 -21.29
N LEU A 127 0.99 11.91 -22.18
CA LEU A 127 0.79 12.07 -23.62
C LEU A 127 -0.69 12.23 -23.96
N LEU A 128 -1.58 11.44 -23.37
CA LEU A 128 -3.01 11.57 -23.57
C LEU A 128 -3.54 12.92 -23.08
N ALA A 129 -3.11 13.40 -21.91
CA ALA A 129 -3.50 14.71 -21.40
C ALA A 129 -2.93 15.88 -22.23
N ALA A 130 -1.75 15.71 -22.82
CA ALA A 130 -1.13 16.71 -23.68
C ALA A 130 -1.90 16.95 -24.99
N LEU A 131 -2.60 15.93 -25.52
CA LEU A 131 -3.36 16.04 -26.77
C LEU A 131 -4.42 17.15 -26.74
N PRO A 132 -5.44 17.10 -25.85
CA PRO A 132 -6.45 18.15 -25.80
C PRO A 132 -5.88 19.48 -25.32
N LEU A 133 -4.84 19.49 -24.49
CA LEU A 133 -4.16 20.72 -24.09
C LEU A 133 -3.55 21.42 -25.30
N ASN A 134 -2.78 20.71 -26.12
CA ASN A 134 -2.19 21.26 -27.34
C ASN A 134 -3.28 21.70 -28.33
N LEU A 135 -4.31 20.88 -28.55
CA LEU A 135 -5.42 21.23 -29.44
C LEU A 135 -6.17 22.48 -28.97
N PHE A 136 -6.43 22.59 -27.67
CA PHE A 136 -7.10 23.76 -27.09
C PHE A 136 -6.28 25.02 -27.31
N VAL A 137 -4.98 24.97 -26.98
CA VAL A 137 -4.10 26.12 -27.19
C VAL A 137 -4.01 26.46 -28.68
N GLU A 138 -3.78 25.49 -29.57
CA GLU A 138 -3.62 25.72 -31.01
C GLU A 138 -4.88 26.26 -31.68
N ARG A 139 -6.07 25.77 -31.30
CA ARG A 139 -7.33 26.12 -31.97
C ARG A 139 -8.06 27.31 -31.36
N VAL A 140 -7.86 27.55 -30.06
CA VAL A 140 -8.63 28.58 -29.32
C VAL A 140 -7.76 29.76 -28.95
N LEU A 141 -6.56 29.53 -28.42
CA LEU A 141 -5.74 30.60 -27.85
C LEU A 141 -4.73 31.15 -28.85
N ALA A 142 -4.09 30.30 -29.66
CA ALA A 142 -3.06 30.69 -30.62
C ALA A 142 -3.53 31.73 -31.65
N PRO A 143 -4.79 31.75 -32.13
CA PRO A 143 -5.28 32.83 -33.00
C PRO A 143 -5.25 34.22 -32.35
N LEU A 144 -5.19 34.28 -31.01
CA LEU A 144 -5.11 35.51 -30.22
C LEU A 144 -3.67 35.87 -29.84
N LEU A 145 -2.70 35.00 -30.12
CA LEU A 145 -1.31 35.18 -29.70
C LEU A 145 -0.45 35.79 -30.82
N PRO A 146 0.54 36.64 -30.49
CA PRO A 146 1.35 37.33 -31.49
C PRO A 146 2.27 36.40 -32.30
N ASN A 147 2.78 35.32 -31.69
CA ASN A 147 3.71 34.38 -32.32
C ASN A 147 3.78 33.03 -31.58
N GLU A 148 4.51 32.07 -32.15
CA GLU A 148 4.66 30.71 -31.62
C GLU A 148 5.38 30.65 -30.25
N ASN A 149 6.25 31.62 -29.93
CA ASN A 149 6.93 31.64 -28.63
C ASN A 149 5.95 31.90 -27.49
N TYR A 150 4.92 32.73 -27.70
CA TYR A 150 3.86 32.94 -26.71
C TYR A 150 3.02 31.67 -26.51
N LYS A 151 2.78 30.91 -27.58
CA LYS A 151 2.07 29.62 -27.51
C LYS A 151 2.85 28.62 -26.65
N LEU A 152 4.14 28.45 -26.93
CA LEU A 152 5.01 27.60 -26.12
C LEU A 152 5.07 28.07 -24.66
N GLY A 153 5.24 29.38 -24.44
CA GLY A 153 5.23 29.96 -23.10
C GLY A 153 3.93 29.69 -22.34
N LEU A 154 2.78 29.77 -23.01
CA LEU A 154 1.47 29.47 -22.42
C LEU A 154 1.31 27.98 -22.09
N LEU A 155 1.69 27.08 -23.00
CA LEU A 155 1.69 25.63 -22.74
C LEU A 155 2.58 25.29 -21.54
N THR A 156 3.80 25.83 -21.51
CA THR A 156 4.73 25.66 -20.38
C THR A 156 4.13 26.20 -19.10
N LEU A 157 3.52 27.39 -19.11
CA LEU A 157 2.87 27.97 -17.94
C LEU A 157 1.74 27.09 -17.42
N MET A 158 0.85 26.59 -18.30
CA MET A 158 -0.25 25.71 -17.90
C MET A 158 0.25 24.40 -17.28
N VAL A 159 1.30 23.81 -17.86
CA VAL A 159 1.95 22.60 -17.29
C VAL A 159 2.59 22.90 -15.94
N LEU A 160 3.30 24.01 -15.80
CA LEU A 160 3.92 24.42 -14.53
C LEU A 160 2.88 24.71 -13.45
N VAL A 161 1.74 25.29 -13.80
CA VAL A 161 0.64 25.52 -12.85
C VAL A 161 0.08 24.18 -12.37
N MET A 162 -0.21 23.24 -13.25
CA MET A 162 -0.68 21.90 -12.86
C MET A 162 0.35 21.17 -11.99
N ALA A 163 1.62 21.16 -12.39
CA ALA A 163 2.70 20.56 -11.63
C ALA A 163 2.86 21.22 -10.24
N GLY A 164 2.77 22.56 -10.17
CA GLY A 164 2.81 23.30 -8.92
C GLY A 164 1.66 22.95 -7.97
N LEU A 165 0.45 22.77 -8.50
CA LEU A 165 -0.71 22.31 -7.72
C LEU A 165 -0.48 20.90 -7.16
N ASP A 166 0.11 19.99 -7.93
CA ASP A 166 0.39 18.62 -7.49
C ASP A 166 1.54 18.55 -6.49
N ILE A 167 2.61 19.32 -6.70
CA ILE A 167 3.72 19.47 -5.75
C ILE A 167 3.20 20.06 -4.42
N SER A 168 2.38 21.11 -4.48
CA SER A 168 1.78 21.71 -3.28
C SER A 168 0.88 20.73 -2.54
N TYR A 169 0.15 19.88 -3.25
CA TYR A 169 -0.66 18.84 -2.64
C TYR A 169 0.22 17.77 -1.97
N TYR A 170 1.24 17.29 -2.68
CA TYR A 170 2.14 16.25 -2.21
C TYR A 170 2.89 16.67 -0.93
N TYR A 171 3.55 17.83 -0.94
CA TYR A 171 4.32 18.32 0.20
C TYR A 171 3.50 19.06 1.25
N GLY A 172 2.24 19.41 0.95
CA GLY A 172 1.34 20.09 1.87
C GLY A 172 0.38 19.12 2.54
N THR A 173 -0.73 18.82 1.87
CA THR A 173 -1.82 18.00 2.42
C THR A 173 -1.39 16.56 2.63
N TYR A 174 -0.77 15.94 1.63
CA TYR A 174 -0.44 14.52 1.68
C TYR A 174 0.67 14.22 2.71
N ALA A 175 1.79 14.95 2.66
CA ALA A 175 2.91 14.73 3.57
C ALA A 175 2.59 15.04 5.05
N ALA A 176 1.57 15.87 5.32
CA ALA A 176 1.14 16.18 6.69
C ALA A 176 0.30 15.06 7.32
N GLU A 177 -0.22 14.11 6.54
CA GLU A 177 -1.10 13.06 7.02
C GLU A 177 -0.34 11.72 7.14
N PRO A 178 -0.54 10.94 8.22
CA PRO A 178 0.13 9.66 8.44
C PRO A 178 -0.50 8.55 7.58
N ARG A 179 -0.32 8.65 6.26
CA ARG A 179 -0.93 7.72 5.28
C ARG A 179 0.00 6.61 4.79
N PHE A 180 1.28 6.72 5.13
CA PHE A 180 2.27 5.70 4.83
C PHE A 180 2.29 4.64 5.94
N GLY A 181 2.11 3.38 5.55
CA GLY A 181 2.03 2.26 6.48
C GLY A 181 0.61 2.04 7.01
N ASP A 182 0.46 0.94 7.75
CA ASP A 182 -0.76 0.60 8.48
C ASP A 182 -0.44 0.35 9.96
N ARG A 183 -1.48 0.04 10.75
CA ARG A 183 -1.35 -0.27 12.17
C ARG A 183 -0.31 -1.38 12.42
N ASN A 184 -0.28 -2.42 11.60
CA ASN A 184 0.65 -3.55 11.78
C ASN A 184 2.09 -3.14 11.48
N THR A 185 2.29 -2.26 10.49
CA THR A 185 3.61 -1.67 10.18
C THR A 185 4.09 -0.80 11.33
N GLU A 186 3.20 -0.02 11.94
CA GLU A 186 3.52 0.80 13.13
C GLU A 186 3.86 -0.08 14.34
N ILE A 187 3.04 -1.10 14.63
CA ILE A 187 3.32 -2.10 15.67
C ILE A 187 4.70 -2.73 15.43
N ALA A 188 4.99 -3.18 14.21
CA ALA A 188 6.26 -3.83 13.90
C ALA A 188 7.45 -2.91 14.15
N TYR A 189 7.34 -1.65 13.73
CA TYR A 189 8.38 -0.64 13.89
C TYR A 189 8.62 -0.31 15.37
N GLU A 190 7.57 0.05 16.10
CA GLU A 190 7.66 0.45 17.51
C GLU A 190 8.10 -0.73 18.39
N MET A 191 7.55 -1.92 18.15
CA MET A 191 7.95 -3.14 18.85
C MET A 191 9.43 -3.46 18.62
N ALA A 192 9.90 -3.46 17.38
CA ALA A 192 11.29 -3.75 17.06
C ALA A 192 12.23 -2.66 17.62
N SER A 193 11.83 -1.39 17.52
CA SER A 193 12.58 -0.28 18.11
C SER A 193 12.65 -0.37 19.63
N TYR A 194 11.62 -0.90 20.28
CA TYR A 194 11.64 -1.15 21.72
C TYR A 194 12.55 -2.33 22.07
N MET A 195 12.49 -3.43 21.31
CA MET A 195 13.32 -4.62 21.52
C MET A 195 14.82 -4.32 21.44
N THR A 196 15.25 -3.38 20.59
CA THR A 196 16.66 -2.95 20.50
C THR A 196 17.13 -2.08 21.68
N THR A 197 16.21 -1.60 22.52
CA THR A 197 16.55 -0.88 23.75
C THR A 197 16.75 -1.82 24.95
N LEU A 198 16.36 -3.08 24.82
CA LEU A 198 16.54 -4.07 25.87
C LEU A 198 18.02 -4.47 25.94
N GLU A 199 18.62 -4.35 27.13
CA GLU A 199 20.01 -4.76 27.35
C GLU A 199 20.09 -6.26 27.70
N GLY A 200 21.13 -6.94 27.21
CA GLY A 200 21.41 -8.34 27.53
C GLY A 200 20.61 -9.36 26.72
N ASP A 201 20.68 -10.62 27.14
CA ASP A 201 19.92 -11.71 26.51
C ASP A 201 18.46 -11.62 26.97
N ASN A 202 17.53 -11.48 26.02
CA ASN A 202 16.11 -11.31 26.30
C ASN A 202 15.30 -12.34 25.52
N THR A 203 14.28 -12.91 26.16
CA THR A 203 13.31 -13.78 25.48
C THR A 203 12.00 -13.03 25.31
N VAL A 204 11.55 -12.84 24.06
CA VAL A 204 10.34 -12.12 23.70
C VAL A 204 9.24 -13.07 23.27
N TYR A 205 8.07 -12.97 23.91
CA TYR A 205 6.86 -13.68 23.54
C TYR A 205 5.83 -12.68 23.01
N PHE A 206 5.44 -12.84 21.75
CA PHE A 206 4.51 -11.94 21.06
C PHE A 206 3.11 -12.55 20.97
N PHE A 207 2.14 -11.87 21.57
CA PHE A 207 0.72 -12.19 21.58
C PHE A 207 0.01 -11.38 20.50
N GLY A 208 0.42 -11.58 19.24
CA GLY A 208 -0.13 -10.87 18.08
C GLY A 208 -1.14 -11.67 17.26
N ALA A 209 -1.04 -13.00 17.26
CA ALA A 209 -1.89 -13.86 16.43
C ALA A 209 -3.37 -13.75 16.85
N PRO A 210 -4.35 -13.76 15.93
CA PRO A 210 -4.19 -13.94 14.48
C PRO A 210 -3.99 -12.63 13.70
N THR A 211 -3.97 -11.48 14.37
CA THR A 211 -3.91 -10.15 13.73
C THR A 211 -2.55 -9.87 13.09
N MET A 212 -1.47 -10.27 13.75
CA MET A 212 -0.09 -10.07 13.30
C MET A 212 0.81 -11.15 13.90
N PHE A 213 1.90 -11.48 13.20
CA PHE A 213 2.88 -12.47 13.65
C PHE A 213 4.27 -11.83 13.75
N ALA A 214 5.13 -12.39 14.60
CA ALA A 214 6.51 -11.95 14.81
C ALA A 214 7.39 -12.12 13.57
N SER A 215 6.93 -12.93 12.60
CA SER A 215 7.52 -13.04 11.26
C SER A 215 7.33 -11.81 10.35
N PHE A 216 6.71 -10.74 10.85
CA PHE A 216 6.54 -9.50 10.08
C PHE A 216 7.92 -8.92 9.70
N PRO A 217 8.21 -8.67 8.41
CA PRO A 217 9.57 -8.40 7.94
C PRO A 217 10.29 -7.22 8.59
N THR A 218 9.56 -6.19 8.99
CA THR A 218 10.12 -5.02 9.68
C THR A 218 10.80 -5.40 10.99
N ILE A 219 10.30 -6.41 11.71
CA ILE A 219 10.86 -6.84 13.00
C ILE A 219 12.26 -7.40 12.78
N SER A 220 12.40 -8.41 11.92
CA SER A 220 13.71 -9.02 11.63
C SER A 220 14.68 -8.06 10.93
N PHE A 221 14.19 -6.99 10.31
CA PHE A 221 15.04 -5.97 9.69
C PHE A 221 15.62 -4.97 10.70
N LEU A 222 14.87 -4.61 11.75
CA LEU A 222 15.27 -3.60 12.74
C LEU A 222 15.87 -4.20 14.01
N ALA A 223 15.39 -5.37 14.41
CA ALA A 223 15.82 -6.11 15.59
C ALA A 223 16.44 -7.44 15.13
N ASP A 224 17.55 -7.35 14.40
CA ASP A 224 18.23 -8.48 13.76
C ASP A 224 18.84 -9.47 14.77
N GLU A 225 19.08 -9.04 16.00
CA GLU A 225 19.48 -9.89 17.14
C GLU A 225 18.36 -10.83 17.62
N TYR A 226 17.11 -10.61 17.18
CA TYR A 226 15.95 -11.41 17.57
C TYR A 226 15.53 -12.36 16.44
N GLU A 227 15.82 -13.64 16.64
CA GLU A 227 15.52 -14.72 15.72
C GLU A 227 14.25 -15.49 16.14
N LEU A 228 13.33 -15.59 15.17
CA LEU A 228 12.08 -16.32 15.35
C LEU A 228 12.35 -17.78 15.71
N GLY A 229 11.77 -18.25 16.81
CA GLY A 229 11.96 -19.61 17.32
C GLY A 229 13.18 -19.81 18.22
N GLN A 230 13.98 -18.77 18.49
CA GLN A 230 15.13 -18.84 19.40
C GLN A 230 14.99 -17.92 20.61
N ASN A 231 14.80 -16.62 20.37
CA ASN A 231 14.61 -15.60 21.39
C ASN A 231 13.42 -14.68 21.09
N LEU A 232 12.72 -14.90 19.97
CA LEU A 232 11.44 -14.28 19.62
C LEU A 232 10.41 -15.37 19.26
N PHE A 233 9.24 -15.35 19.87
CA PHE A 233 8.24 -16.40 19.71
C PHE A 233 6.83 -15.82 19.50
N ASP A 234 6.09 -16.37 18.53
CA ASP A 234 4.64 -16.15 18.42
C ASP A 234 3.89 -17.05 19.41
N VAL A 235 2.93 -16.48 20.14
CA VAL A 235 2.04 -17.23 21.03
C VAL A 235 0.69 -17.38 20.35
N GLU A 236 0.33 -18.54 19.81
CA GLU A 236 -0.87 -18.65 18.94
C GLU A 236 -2.19 -18.99 19.65
N ARG A 237 -2.20 -19.80 20.72
CA ARG A 237 -3.46 -20.35 21.26
C ARG A 237 -3.58 -20.42 22.78
N THR A 238 -2.54 -20.84 23.51
CA THR A 238 -2.55 -20.84 24.99
C THR A 238 -1.14 -20.74 25.56
N LEU A 239 -1.05 -20.29 26.81
CA LEU A 239 0.18 -20.24 27.62
C LEU A 239 0.72 -21.62 28.01
N ASP A 240 0.02 -22.70 27.65
CA ASP A 240 0.27 -24.03 28.22
C ASP A 240 1.67 -24.56 27.91
N VAL A 241 2.28 -24.13 26.79
CA VAL A 241 3.69 -24.39 26.48
C VAL A 241 4.33 -23.17 25.82
N LEU A 242 4.75 -22.21 26.62
CA LEU A 242 5.76 -21.25 26.13
C LEU A 242 7.09 -22.00 25.97
N PRO A 243 7.80 -21.82 24.83
CA PRO A 243 9.16 -22.31 24.68
C PRO A 243 10.02 -21.89 25.88
N PRO A 244 10.89 -22.76 26.41
CA PRO A 244 11.70 -22.41 27.58
C PRO A 244 12.55 -21.18 27.25
N PRO A 245 12.66 -20.21 28.18
CA PRO A 245 13.43 -19.01 27.93
C PRO A 245 14.90 -19.34 27.74
N THR A 246 15.52 -18.70 26.76
CA THR A 246 16.90 -19.00 26.35
C THR A 246 17.92 -18.45 27.36
N THR A 247 17.62 -17.33 28.02
CA THR A 247 18.16 -16.81 29.30
C THR A 247 17.76 -15.32 29.45
N GLY A 248 17.88 -14.76 30.67
CA GLY A 248 17.72 -13.32 30.94
C GLY A 248 16.29 -12.83 31.16
N GLN A 249 15.97 -11.61 30.72
CA GLN A 249 14.67 -10.98 30.97
C GLN A 249 13.58 -11.62 30.10
N LEU A 250 12.40 -11.82 30.68
CA LEU A 250 11.22 -12.26 29.92
C LEU A 250 10.39 -11.04 29.53
N VAL A 251 10.10 -10.92 28.24
CA VAL A 251 9.33 -9.81 27.71
C VAL A 251 8.12 -10.36 26.97
N PHE A 252 6.94 -9.98 27.42
CA PHE A 252 5.67 -10.38 26.83
C PHE A 252 5.05 -9.16 26.18
N ILE A 253 4.80 -9.23 24.88
CA ILE A 253 4.26 -8.12 24.09
C ILE A 253 2.87 -8.50 23.61
N PHE A 254 1.86 -7.70 23.94
CA PHE A 254 0.46 -7.96 23.64
C PHE A 254 -0.12 -6.92 22.71
N LEU A 255 -0.84 -7.38 21.69
CA LEU A 255 -1.77 -6.49 21.00
C LEU A 255 -3.02 -6.25 21.86
N PRO A 256 -3.70 -5.10 21.69
CA PRO A 256 -4.92 -4.78 22.42
C PRO A 256 -5.98 -5.88 22.41
N GLU A 257 -6.12 -6.60 21.29
CA GLU A 257 -7.05 -7.72 21.14
C GLU A 257 -6.77 -8.88 22.11
N ARG A 258 -5.54 -8.98 22.63
CA ARG A 258 -5.05 -10.05 23.49
C ARG A 258 -4.54 -9.58 24.84
N TYR A 259 -4.80 -8.32 25.17
CA TYR A 259 -4.42 -7.76 26.47
C TYR A 259 -5.01 -8.53 27.65
N GLY A 260 -6.18 -9.16 27.48
CA GLY A 260 -6.81 -9.97 28.54
C GLY A 260 -5.93 -11.10 29.07
N GLU A 261 -5.01 -11.62 28.25
CA GLU A 261 -4.09 -12.70 28.61
C GLU A 261 -2.95 -12.26 29.53
N LEU A 262 -2.75 -10.95 29.73
CA LEU A 262 -1.79 -10.41 30.68
C LEU A 262 -2.05 -10.94 32.10
N THR A 263 -3.32 -11.14 32.47
CA THR A 263 -3.69 -11.66 33.80
C THR A 263 -3.06 -13.03 34.03
N ASP A 264 -3.17 -13.93 33.06
CA ASP A 264 -2.66 -15.29 33.17
C ASP A 264 -1.12 -15.31 33.13
N VAL A 265 -0.51 -14.45 32.31
CA VAL A 265 0.95 -14.28 32.27
C VAL A 265 1.47 -13.76 33.61
N SER A 266 0.84 -12.74 34.19
CA SER A 266 1.27 -12.16 35.47
C SER A 266 1.10 -13.10 36.66
N GLN A 267 0.14 -14.04 36.61
CA GLN A 267 0.00 -15.09 37.61
C GLN A 267 1.11 -16.13 37.51
N ARG A 268 1.51 -16.49 36.30
CA ARG A 268 2.57 -17.48 36.05
C ARG A 268 3.98 -16.91 36.24
N TYR A 269 4.17 -15.64 35.92
CA TYR A 269 5.43 -14.91 36.05
C TYR A 269 5.22 -13.65 36.88
N PRO A 270 5.08 -13.79 38.21
CA PRO A 270 4.80 -12.65 39.09
C PRO A 270 6.02 -11.72 39.22
N GLY A 271 5.75 -10.47 39.59
CA GLY A 271 6.79 -9.46 39.85
C GLY A 271 7.24 -8.65 38.64
N GLY A 272 6.62 -8.85 37.47
CA GLY A 272 6.88 -8.03 36.30
C GLY A 272 6.23 -6.65 36.32
N THR A 273 6.69 -5.79 35.42
CA THR A 273 6.18 -4.42 35.21
C THR A 273 5.45 -4.33 33.87
N SER A 274 4.30 -3.66 33.86
CA SER A 274 3.53 -3.43 32.63
C SER A 274 3.67 -1.99 32.16
N GLN A 275 3.81 -1.83 30.84
CA GLN A 275 3.88 -0.55 30.16
C GLN A 275 2.96 -0.57 28.93
N GLU A 276 2.27 0.55 28.71
CA GLU A 276 1.48 0.77 27.51
C GLU A 276 2.28 1.62 26.51
N PHE A 277 2.21 1.26 25.23
CA PHE A 277 2.85 2.01 24.15
C PHE A 277 1.76 2.64 23.28
N PRO A 278 1.64 3.98 23.22
CA PRO A 278 0.69 4.65 22.34
C PRO A 278 1.16 4.59 20.89
N GLY A 279 0.24 4.73 19.94
CA GLY A 279 0.55 4.83 18.52
C GLY A 279 -0.38 5.79 17.80
N ARG A 280 -0.07 6.04 16.53
CA ARG A 280 -0.83 6.90 15.63
C ARG A 280 -2.11 6.21 15.16
N PHE A 281 -2.06 4.91 14.90
CA PHE A 281 -3.20 4.13 14.41
C PHE A 281 -4.05 3.50 15.52
N ALA A 282 -3.54 3.40 16.74
CA ALA A 282 -4.27 2.91 17.91
C ALA A 282 -3.66 3.46 19.20
N ASN A 283 -4.49 3.68 20.21
CA ASN A 283 -4.03 4.10 21.53
C ASN A 283 -4.76 3.31 22.64
N PRO A 284 -4.07 2.36 23.31
CA PRO A 284 -2.67 1.97 23.08
C PRO A 284 -2.50 1.15 21.79
N LEU A 285 -1.27 1.19 21.25
CA LEU A 285 -0.86 0.43 20.08
C LEU A 285 -0.57 -1.03 20.44
N TYR A 286 0.17 -1.22 21.54
CA TYR A 286 0.46 -2.50 22.16
C TYR A 286 0.83 -2.30 23.64
N TYR A 287 0.92 -3.42 24.36
CA TYR A 287 1.30 -3.49 25.75
C TYR A 287 2.54 -4.34 25.90
N VAL A 288 3.34 -4.04 26.92
CA VAL A 288 4.49 -4.86 27.30
C VAL A 288 4.37 -5.23 28.77
N TYR A 289 4.75 -6.46 29.08
CA TYR A 289 4.99 -6.94 30.43
C TYR A 289 6.41 -7.50 30.51
N GLN A 290 7.26 -6.90 31.33
CA GLN A 290 8.65 -7.32 31.51
C GLN A 290 8.82 -7.99 32.88
N VAL A 291 9.46 -9.14 32.92
CA VAL A 291 9.81 -9.86 34.15
C VAL A 291 11.33 -9.95 34.21
N SER A 292 11.91 -9.25 35.18
CA SER A 292 13.34 -9.33 35.46
C SER A 292 13.65 -10.62 36.24
N PRO A 293 14.83 -11.23 36.03
CA PRO A 293 15.24 -12.45 36.74
C PRO A 293 15.37 -12.27 38.26
#